data_AF-A0AA38H0A6-F1
#
_entry.id   AF-A0AA38H0A6-F1
#
_cell.length_a   1.000
_cell.length_b   1.000
_cell.length_c   1.000
_cell.angle_alpha   90.00
_cell.angle_beta   90.00
_cell.angle_gamma   90.00
#
_symmetry.space_group_name_H-M   'P 1'
#
loop_
_entity.id
_entity.type
_entity.pdbx_description
1 polymer ?
#
loop_
_entity_poly.entity_id
_entity_poly.type
_entity_poly.pdbx_seq_one_letter_code
_entity_poly.pdbx_strand_id
1 'polypeptide(L)'
;GFRDIGKGSVILINTFHELEPVYVHHLRKSLKIPVSAKGRVFPPKALCETGNASERGKMTDIREEELISLLDSQIPRLVMYDTFGSHCFLSQ
;
A
#
# COMPACT_ATOMS: atom_id res chain seq x y z
N GLY A 1 17.23 -7.63 11.84
CA GLY A 1 17.62 -7.73 10.41
C GLY A 1 17.56 -9.18 9.98
N PHE A 2 17.26 -9.47 8.72
CA PHE A 2 16.88 -10.78 8.12
C PHE A 2 17.83 -12.00 8.35
N ARG A 3 18.80 -11.92 9.27
CA ARG A 3 19.81 -12.94 9.56
C ARG A 3 19.27 -14.17 10.29
N ASP A 4 18.12 -14.07 10.97
CA ASP A 4 17.51 -15.19 11.73
C ASP A 4 16.30 -15.84 11.04
N ILE A 5 16.16 -15.65 9.73
CA ILE A 5 15.08 -16.29 8.98
C ILE A 5 15.45 -17.76 8.73
N GLY A 6 14.62 -18.67 9.23
CA GLY A 6 14.83 -20.11 9.17
C GLY A 6 15.02 -20.65 7.75
N LYS A 7 15.71 -21.79 7.65
CA LYS A 7 15.85 -22.53 6.38
C LYS A 7 14.45 -22.89 5.85
N GLY A 8 14.21 -22.62 4.57
CA GLY A 8 12.93 -22.89 3.90
C GLY A 8 11.93 -21.71 3.85
N SER A 9 12.28 -20.56 4.42
CA SER A 9 11.43 -19.37 4.35
C SER A 9 11.60 -18.58 3.03
N VAL A 10 10.60 -17.76 2.70
CA VAL A 10 10.61 -16.82 1.56
C VAL A 10 10.28 -15.43 2.07
N ILE A 11 10.96 -14.41 1.56
CA ILE A 11 10.65 -13.01 1.85
C ILE A 11 9.67 -12.51 0.79
N LEU A 12 8.47 -12.14 1.23
CA LEU A 12 7.49 -11.42 0.42
C LEU A 12 7.65 -9.93 0.67
N ILE A 13 7.87 -9.17 -0.40
CA ILE A 13 7.95 -7.72 -0.35
C ILE A 13 6.74 -7.15 -1.08
N ASN A 14 6.01 -6.26 -0.42
CA ASN A 14 4.91 -5.50 -1.03
C ASN A 14 5.47 -4.40 -1.95
N THR A 15 6.02 -4.84 -3.07
CA THR A 15 6.53 -4.00 -4.17
C THR A 15 6.35 -4.78 -5.47
N PHE A 16 6.44 -4.11 -6.61
CA PHE A 16 6.43 -4.75 -7.93
C PHE A 16 7.72 -4.41 -8.66
N HIS A 17 8.15 -5.29 -9.56
CA HIS A 17 9.50 -5.24 -10.11
C HIS A 17 9.77 -3.93 -10.87
N GLU A 18 8.78 -3.42 -11.58
CA GLU A 18 8.84 -2.21 -12.39
C GLU A 18 8.99 -0.94 -11.52
N LEU A 19 8.57 -0.98 -10.24
CA LEU A 19 8.76 0.13 -9.32
C LEU A 19 10.22 0.25 -8.84
N GLU A 20 10.83 -0.90 -8.50
CA GLU A 20 12.12 -0.95 -7.81
C GLU A 20 13.03 -2.08 -8.32
N PRO A 21 13.38 -2.10 -9.62
CA PRO A 21 14.04 -3.26 -10.23
C PRO A 21 15.43 -3.51 -9.66
N VAL A 22 16.19 -2.44 -9.41
CA VAL A 22 17.57 -2.50 -8.89
C VAL A 22 17.58 -3.01 -7.44
N TYR A 23 16.67 -2.52 -6.59
CA TYR A 23 16.61 -2.92 -5.18
C TYR A 23 16.16 -4.37 -5.01
N VAL A 24 15.13 -4.80 -5.74
CA VAL A 24 14.66 -6.20 -5.71
C VAL A 24 15.77 -7.15 -6.15
N HIS A 25 16.51 -6.80 -7.21
CA HIS A 25 17.66 -7.58 -7.68
C HIS A 25 18.79 -7.65 -6.65
N HIS A 26 19.12 -6.51 -6.04
CA HIS A 26 20.13 -6.45 -5.00
C HIS A 26 19.74 -7.32 -3.79
N LEU A 27 18.49 -7.24 -3.33
CA LEU A 27 17.99 -8.04 -2.21
C LEU A 27 18.07 -9.54 -2.50
N ARG A 28 17.71 -9.98 -3.71
CA ARG A 28 17.83 -11.38 -4.14
C ARG A 28 19.27 -11.89 -4.14
N LYS A 29 20.24 -11.05 -4.48
CA LYS A 29 21.66 -11.43 -4.47
C LYS A 29 22.24 -11.45 -3.05
N SER A 30 21.85 -10.48 -2.23
CA SER A 30 22.42 -10.28 -0.89
C SER A 30 21.82 -11.20 0.16
N LEU A 31 20.52 -11.53 0.05
CA LEU A 31 19.82 -12.42 0.95
C LEU A 31 19.91 -13.84 0.37
N LYS A 32 20.58 -14.75 1.07
CA LYS A 32 20.69 -16.18 0.69
C LYS A 32 19.36 -16.94 0.86
N ILE A 33 18.24 -16.23 0.71
CA ILE A 33 16.86 -16.66 0.95
C ILE A 33 16.04 -16.16 -0.25
N PRO A 34 15.09 -16.95 -0.78
CA PRO A 34 14.27 -16.50 -1.90
C PRO A 34 13.50 -15.21 -1.57
N VAL A 35 13.54 -14.24 -2.48
CA VAL A 35 12.81 -12.96 -2.38
C VAL A 35 11.83 -12.82 -3.53
N SER A 36 10.56 -12.60 -3.19
CA SER A 36 9.47 -12.41 -4.13
C SER A 36 8.86 -11.02 -3.95
N ALA A 37 8.97 -10.20 -4.98
CA ALA A 37 8.24 -8.94 -5.07
C ALA A 37 6.81 -9.27 -5.53
N LYS A 38 5.87 -9.23 -4.59
CA LYS A 38 4.45 -9.51 -4.82
C LYS A 38 3.66 -8.29 -4.37
N GLY A 39 3.67 -7.29 -5.23
CA GLY A 39 2.90 -6.07 -5.12
C GLY A 39 2.10 -5.86 -6.41
N ARG A 40 1.06 -5.03 -6.38
CA ARG A 40 0.65 -4.17 -5.27
C ARG A 40 -0.37 -4.87 -4.37
N VAL A 41 -0.11 -4.99 -3.06
CA VAL A 41 -1.14 -5.37 -2.09
C VAL A 41 -1.99 -4.12 -1.78
N PHE A 42 -2.72 -3.65 -2.79
CA PHE A 42 -3.80 -2.69 -2.59
C PHE A 42 -5.07 -3.45 -2.16
N PRO A 43 -6.03 -2.78 -1.49
CA PRO A 43 -7.35 -3.35 -1.29
C PRO A 43 -7.91 -3.80 -2.64
N PRO A 44 -8.55 -4.99 -2.72
CA PRO A 44 -9.10 -5.51 -3.97
C PRO A 44 -9.93 -4.49 -4.77
N LYS A 45 -10.72 -3.65 -4.07
CA LYS A 45 -11.53 -2.57 -4.65
C LYS A 45 -10.77 -1.43 -5.33
N ALA A 46 -9.51 -1.18 -4.96
CA ALA A 46 -8.74 -0.07 -5.53
C ALA A 46 -8.22 -0.38 -6.95
N LEU A 47 -8.29 -1.64 -7.38
CA LEU A 47 -7.81 -2.09 -8.69
C LEU A 47 -8.84 -2.96 -9.44
N CYS A 48 -9.79 -3.58 -8.73
CA CYS A 48 -10.77 -4.49 -9.30
C CYS A 48 -12.14 -4.33 -8.62
N GLU A 49 -13.18 -4.06 -9.42
CA GLU A 49 -14.56 -3.85 -8.94
C GLU A 49 -15.15 -5.07 -8.22
N THR A 50 -14.60 -6.26 -8.46
CA THR A 50 -15.11 -7.54 -7.92
C THR A 50 -14.52 -7.92 -6.55
N GLY A 51 -13.64 -7.09 -6.01
CA GLY A 51 -12.99 -7.35 -4.74
C GLY A 51 -13.81 -6.95 -3.52
N ASN A 52 -13.88 -7.80 -2.49
CA ASN A 52 -14.41 -7.37 -1.19
C ASN A 52 -13.52 -6.28 -0.60
N ALA A 53 -14.12 -5.21 -0.06
CA ALA A 53 -13.37 -4.16 0.63
C ALA A 53 -12.71 -4.78 1.86
N SER A 54 -11.39 -4.62 2.02
CA SER A 54 -10.75 -4.89 3.30
C SER A 54 -11.02 -3.67 4.18
N GLU A 55 -11.81 -3.82 5.23
CA GLU A 55 -11.99 -2.79 6.25
C GLU A 55 -10.68 -2.64 7.04
N ARG A 56 -9.93 -1.59 6.75
CA ARG A 56 -8.75 -1.19 7.51
C ARG A 56 -8.87 0.28 7.87
N GLY A 57 -8.63 0.60 9.14
CA GLY A 57 -8.64 1.98 9.65
C GLY A 57 -9.85 2.29 10.51
N LYS A 58 -9.88 3.51 11.05
CA LYS A 58 -11.02 4.04 11.79
C LYS A 58 -12.06 4.57 10.79
N MET A 59 -13.34 4.36 11.08
CA MET A 59 -14.42 4.87 10.26
C MET A 59 -14.31 6.40 10.14
N THR A 60 -14.45 6.91 8.93
CA THR A 60 -14.41 8.35 8.64
C THR A 60 -15.64 9.03 9.23
N ASP A 61 -15.49 10.28 9.68
CA ASP A 61 -16.61 11.07 10.21
C ASP A 61 -17.60 11.51 9.11
N ILE A 62 -17.18 11.44 7.84
CA ILE A 62 -17.98 11.73 6.65
C ILE A 62 -18.36 10.39 5.99
N ARG A 63 -19.62 10.28 5.55
CA ARG A 63 -20.12 9.14 4.78
C ARG A 63 -19.43 9.07 3.42
N GLU A 64 -19.13 7.87 2.95
CA GLU A 64 -18.39 7.63 1.70
C GLU A 64 -19.12 8.27 0.50
N GLU A 65 -20.44 8.15 0.43
CA GLU A 65 -21.25 8.68 -0.67
C GLU A 65 -21.21 10.21 -0.73
N GLU A 66 -21.20 10.85 0.44
CA GLU A 66 -21.16 12.31 0.57
C GLU A 66 -19.80 12.85 0.12
N LEU A 67 -18.71 12.19 0.52
CA LEU A 67 -17.34 12.52 0.09
C LEU A 67 -17.16 12.34 -1.43
N ILE A 68 -17.63 11.24 -2.00
CA ILE A 68 -17.54 10.99 -3.45
C ILE A 68 -18.30 12.08 -4.22
N SER A 69 -19.54 12.40 -3.81
CA SER A 69 -20.33 13.44 -4.47
C SER A 69 -19.66 14.83 -4.41
N LEU A 70 -18.98 15.13 -3.30
CA LEU A 70 -18.20 16.35 -3.15
C LEU A 70 -17.04 16.38 -4.13
N LEU A 71 -16.28 15.29 -4.25
CA LEU A 71 -15.15 15.20 -5.18
C LEU A 71 -15.58 15.31 -6.65
N ASP A 72 -16.68 14.66 -7.03
CA ASP A 72 -17.22 14.68 -8.40
C ASP A 72 -17.71 16.07 -8.82
N SER A 73 -18.09 16.94 -7.86
CA SER A 73 -18.52 18.30 -8.12
C SER A 73 -17.37 19.28 -8.45
N GLN A 74 -16.11 18.88 -8.22
CA GLN A 74 -14.95 19.74 -8.40
C GLN A 74 -14.34 19.61 -9.80
N ILE A 75 -13.59 20.64 -10.22
CA ILE A 75 -12.82 20.57 -11.47
C ILE A 75 -11.72 19.50 -11.33
N PRO A 76 -11.53 18.63 -12.34
CA PRO A 76 -10.48 17.62 -12.30
C PRO A 76 -9.09 18.20 -11.97
N ARG A 77 -8.38 17.54 -11.05
CA ARG A 77 -7.03 17.92 -10.55
C ARG A 77 -6.97 19.24 -9.76
N LEU A 78 -8.10 19.76 -9.27
CA LEU A 78 -8.13 20.97 -8.42
C LEU A 78 -8.19 20.67 -6.92
N VAL A 79 -8.56 19.45 -6.53
CA VAL A 79 -8.63 19.03 -5.13
C VAL A 79 -7.27 18.53 -4.66
N MET A 80 -6.80 19.04 -3.51
CA MET A 80 -5.61 18.54 -2.83
C MET A 80 -6.03 17.58 -1.72
N TYR A 81 -5.46 16.38 -1.72
CA TYR A 81 -5.59 15.41 -0.63
C TYR A 81 -4.37 15.50 0.27
N ASP A 82 -4.58 15.69 1.57
CA ASP A 82 -3.53 15.72 2.59
C ASP A 82 -3.83 14.70 3.71
N THR A 83 -2.82 13.93 4.10
CA THR A 83 -2.89 12.93 5.17
C THR A 83 -1.50 12.59 5.68
N PHE A 84 -1.38 12.40 6.99
CA PHE A 84 -0.15 11.93 7.63
C PHE A 84 -0.20 10.43 7.98
N GLY A 85 -1.26 9.72 7.58
CA GLY A 85 -1.49 8.32 7.93
C GLY A 85 -1.94 8.12 9.38
N SER A 86 -2.26 6.88 9.74
CA SER A 86 -2.93 6.54 11.01
C SER A 86 -2.05 6.58 12.26
N HIS A 87 -0.74 6.76 12.12
CA HIS A 87 0.23 6.69 13.22
C HIS A 87 1.04 7.97 13.40
N CYS A 88 0.82 8.99 12.58
CA CYS A 88 1.46 10.28 12.77
C CYS A 88 0.67 11.10 13.79
N PHE A 89 1.37 11.59 14.81
CA PHE A 89 0.82 12.54 15.77
C PHE A 89 1.47 13.89 15.51
N LEU A 90 0.64 14.91 15.31
CA LEU A 90 1.12 16.28 15.27
C LEU A 90 1.50 16.69 16.70
N SER A 91 2.78 16.95 16.92
CA SER A 91 3.23 17.56 18.18
C SER A 91 2.65 18.97 18.27
N GLN A 92 1.87 19.24 19.31
CA GLN A 92 1.40 20.57 19.67
C GLN A 92 2.45 21.34 20.47
#